data_AF-A0A9X1HK84-F1
#
_entry.id   AF-A0A9X1HK84-F1
#
_cell.length_a   1.000
_cell.length_b   1.000
_cell.length_c   1.000
_cell.angle_alpha   90.00
_cell.angle_beta   90.00
_cell.angle_gamma   90.00
#
_symmetry.space_group_name_H-M   'P 1'
#
loop_
_entity.id
_entity.type
_entity.pdbx_description
1 polymer ?
#
loop_
_entity_poly.entity_id
_entity_poly.type
_entity_poly.pdbx_seq_one_letter_code
_entity_poly.pdbx_strand_id
1 'polypeptide(L)' 'MFSLFKSNPADKLRKKRKKLLEEAMHVQRSGDLKLYAKKMEEIEAISSEIESLDKK' A
#
# COMPACT_ATOMS: atom_id res chain seq x y z
N MET A 1 27.37 2.41 13.62
CA MET A 1 27.53 1.58 12.41
C MET A 1 26.18 1.00 12.04
N PHE A 2 25.35 1.78 11.34
CA PHE A 2 24.08 1.29 10.82
C PHE A 2 24.31 0.93 9.36
N SER A 3 24.42 -0.37 9.09
CA SER A 3 24.22 -0.89 7.75
C SER A 3 22.81 -0.43 7.34
N LEU A 4 22.63 0.70 6.65
CA LEU A 4 21.31 1.16 6.20
C LEU A 4 20.93 0.44 4.91
N PHE A 5 20.92 -0.89 5.07
CA PHE A 5 20.22 -1.96 4.38
C PHE A 5 19.66 -1.67 2.99
N LYS A 6 20.13 -2.49 2.04
CA LYS A 6 19.52 -2.83 0.74
C LYS A 6 18.06 -2.39 0.66
N SER A 7 17.78 -1.33 -0.11
CA SER A 7 16.39 -0.92 -0.38
C SER A 7 15.69 -2.04 -1.14
N ASN A 8 14.96 -2.90 -0.44
CA ASN A 8 14.08 -3.85 -1.08
C ASN A 8 12.98 -3.03 -1.79
N PRO A 9 12.81 -3.14 -3.12
CA PRO A 9 11.73 -2.44 -3.82
C PRO A 9 10.35 -2.72 -3.20
N ALA A 10 10.15 -3.89 -2.59
CA ALA A 10 8.95 -4.24 -1.83
C ALA A 10 8.69 -3.30 -0.64
N ASP A 11 9.74 -2.81 0.04
CA ASP A 11 9.58 -1.91 1.20
C ASP A 11 9.05 -0.53 0.80
N LYS A 12 9.40 -0.04 -0.40
CA LYS A 12 8.82 1.19 -0.95
C LYS A 12 7.32 1.03 -1.20
N LEU A 13 6.92 -0.10 -1.78
CA LEU A 13 5.52 -0.41 -2.03
C LEU A 13 4.74 -0.61 -0.73
N ARG A 14 5.31 -1.28 0.28
CA ARG A 14 4.69 -1.42 1.61
C ARG A 14 4.41 -0.05 2.26
N LYS A 15 5.35 0.89 2.16
CA LYS A 15 5.14 2.27 2.63
C LYS A 15 4.02 2.98 1.86
N LYS A 16 3.96 2.81 0.53
CA LYS A 16 2.89 3.36 -0.31
C LYS A 16 1.52 2.78 0.05
N ARG A 17 1.43 1.44 0.19
CA ARG A 17 0.22 0.74 0.63
C ARG A 17 -0.29 1.26 1.98
N LYS A 18 0.60 1.47 2.94
CA LYS A 18 0.24 2.02 4.27
C LYS A 18 -0.40 3.41 4.16
N LYS A 19 0.14 4.30 3.33
CA LYS A 19 -0.44 5.63 3.09
C LYS A 19 -1.83 5.55 2.47
N LEU A 20 -2.01 4.68 1.46
CA LEU A 20 -3.30 4.50 0.82
C LEU A 20 -4.35 3.92 1.78
N LEU A 21 -3.96 2.99 2.67
CA LEU A 21 -4.85 2.48 3.72
C LEU A 21 -5.29 3.58 4.69
N GLU A 22 -4.37 4.46 5.07
CA GLU A 22 -4.70 5.61 5.92
C GLU A 22 -5.70 6.55 5.23
N GLU A 23 -5.44 6.89 3.95
CA GLU A 23 -6.37 7.66 3.13
C GLU A 23 -7.74 6.97 3.00
N ALA A 24 -7.76 5.66 2.72
CA ALA A 24 -8.98 4.87 2.61
C ALA A 24 -9.78 4.89 3.92
N MET A 25 -9.12 4.84 5.10
CA MET A 25 -9.81 4.99 6.37
C MET A 25 -10.49 6.36 6.54
N HIS A 26 -9.85 7.44 6.07
CA HIS A 26 -10.48 8.76 6.08
C HIS A 26 -11.71 8.81 5.15
N VAL A 27 -11.61 8.21 3.96
CA VAL A 27 -12.71 8.11 3.00
C VAL A 27 -13.86 7.23 3.51
N GLN A 28 -13.53 6.14 4.20
CA GLN A 28 -14.53 5.28 4.85
C GLN A 28 -15.31 6.06 5.91
N ARG A 29 -14.62 6.87 6.71
CA ARG A 29 -15.24 7.73 7.73
C ARG A 29 -16.10 8.85 7.12
N SER A 30 -15.76 9.34 5.93
CA SER A 30 -16.60 10.32 5.23
C SER A 30 -17.83 9.68 4.58
N GLY A 31 -17.93 8.34 4.53
CA GLY A 31 -19.05 7.61 3.95
C GLY A 31 -19.05 7.55 2.41
N ASP A 32 -17.96 7.94 1.75
CA ASP A 32 -17.85 7.87 0.30
C ASP A 32 -17.43 6.46 -0.14
N LEU A 33 -18.42 5.59 -0.27
CA LEU A 33 -18.21 4.18 -0.63
C LEU A 33 -17.59 3.99 -2.02
N LYS A 34 -17.88 4.89 -2.98
CA LYS A 34 -17.33 4.78 -4.34
C LYS A 34 -15.83 5.09 -4.33
N LEU A 35 -15.45 6.18 -3.66
CA LEU A 35 -14.05 6.55 -3.53
C LEU A 35 -13.29 5.54 -2.67
N TYR A 36 -13.92 5.00 -1.62
CA TYR A 36 -13.35 3.95 -0.79
C TYR A 36 -13.06 2.69 -1.62
N ALA A 37 -14.04 2.21 -2.41
CA ALA A 37 -13.86 1.05 -3.27
C ALA A 37 -12.69 1.24 -4.25
N LYS A 38 -12.59 2.42 -4.88
CA LYS A 38 -11.47 2.74 -5.77
C LYS A 38 -10.12 2.71 -5.04
N LYS A 39 -10.04 3.27 -3.83
CA LYS A 39 -8.79 3.22 -3.04
C LYS A 39 -8.44 1.79 -2.61
N MET A 40 -9.43 0.97 -2.30
CA MET A 40 -9.20 -0.44 -1.97
C MET A 40 -8.67 -1.24 -3.16
N GLU A 41 -9.18 -0.99 -4.37
CA GLU A 41 -8.66 -1.59 -5.61
C GLU A 41 -7.18 -1.21 -5.85
N GLU A 42 -6.81 0.06 -5.62
CA GLU A 42 -5.41 0.50 -5.69
C GLU A 42 -4.51 -0.19 -4.63
N ILE A 43 -5.04 -0.41 -3.42
CA ILE A 43 -4.34 -1.11 -2.33
C ILE A 43 -4.11 -2.59 -2.67
N GLU A 44 -5.11 -3.24 -3.27
CA GLU A 44 -5.01 -4.63 -3.72
C GLU A 44 -3.97 -4.79 -4.82
N ALA A 45 -3.98 -3.93 -5.83
CA ALA A 45 -2.98 -3.94 -6.91
C ALA A 45 -1.55 -3.85 -6.37
N ILE A 46 -1.31 -2.94 -5.41
CA ILE A 46 0.01 -2.81 -4.76
C ILE A 46 0.35 -4.04 -3.91
N SER A 47 -0.65 -4.67 -3.28
CA SER A 47 -0.43 -5.88 -2.49
C SER A 47 0.02 -7.04 -3.38
N SER A 48 -0.61 -7.22 -4.54
CA SER A 48 -0.19 -8.20 -5.54
C SER A 48 1.22 -7.92 -6.07
N GLU A 49 1.56 -6.65 -6.28
CA GLU A 49 2.91 -6.25 -6.70
C GLU A 49 3.96 -6.59 -5.62
N ILE A 50 3.67 -6.32 -4.34
CA ILE A 50 4.53 -6.70 -3.22
C ILE A 50 4.72 -8.22 -3.17
N GLU A 51 3.64 -9.01 -3.28
CA GLU A 51 3.73 -10.48 -3.29
C GLU A 51 4.56 -10.99 -4.47
N SER A 52 4.46 -10.36 -5.64
CA SER A 52 5.26 -10.73 -6.81
C SER A 52 6.76 -10.46 -6.61
N LEU A 53 7.11 -9.42 -5.86
CA LEU A 53 8.49 -9.08 -5.52
C LEU A 53 9.05 -9.95 -4.40
N ASP A 54 8.24 -10.33 -3.42
CA ASP A 54 8.65 -11.20 -2.30
C ASP A 54 8.80 -12.67 -2.72
N LYS A 55 8.09 -13.12 -3.76
CA LYS A 55 8.21 -14.48 -4.33
C LYS A 55 9.42 -14.66 -5.25
N LYS A 56 10.18 -13.61 -5.53
CA LYS A 56 11.31 -13.61 -6.47
C LYS A 56 12.65 -13.76 -5.74
#